data_AF-A0A936KYY2-F1
#
_entry.id   AF-A0A936KYY2-F1
#
_cell.length_a   1.000
_cell.length_b   1.000
_cell.length_c   1.000
_cell.angle_alpha   90.00
_cell.angle_beta   90.00
_cell.angle_gamma   90.00
#
_symmetry.space_group_name_H-M   'P 1'
#
loop_
_entity.id
_entity.type
_entity.pdbx_description
1 polymer ?
#
loop_
_entity_poly.entity_id
_entity_poly.type
_entity_poly.pdbx_seq_one_letter_code
_entity_poly.pdbx_strand_id
1 'polypeptide(L)'
;MNTSAQVFILCEDTVHYHFARKYFELLGFDKRKIRGDYNPRGRSSGSGAVFVQTHYEKEVKAFKSKNYLERILIIIIDDDTKDNANNLYQKYNPLPNEAILIFSPVRNIESWFCYIDDGNAIIEDKDNNGNVPDYKSRYRNSKPTAFAKKLKNEICLNGLPENAPSSLHRACSELDRL
;
A
#
# COMPACT_ATOMS: atom_id res chain seq x y z
N MET A 1 -18.39 -0.70 -3.36
CA MET A 1 -17.54 0.48 -3.63
C MET A 1 -18.29 1.75 -4.07
N ASN A 2 -18.38 2.72 -3.16
CA ASN A 2 -18.81 4.10 -3.48
C ASN A 2 -17.60 4.97 -3.89
N THR A 3 -17.48 5.26 -5.18
CA THR A 3 -16.33 6.00 -5.75
C THR A 3 -16.34 7.50 -5.46
N SER A 4 -17.39 8.00 -4.80
CA SER A 4 -17.49 9.41 -4.38
C SER A 4 -16.83 9.68 -3.02
N ALA A 5 -16.41 8.64 -2.30
CA ALA A 5 -15.75 8.74 -1.01
C ALA A 5 -14.41 9.52 -1.07
N GLN A 6 -14.02 10.12 0.05
CA GLN A 6 -12.71 10.76 0.18
C GLN A 6 -11.65 9.71 0.52
N VAL A 7 -10.56 9.68 -0.24
CA VAL A 7 -9.47 8.72 -0.02
C VAL A 7 -8.29 9.45 0.60
N PHE A 8 -7.81 8.97 1.74
CA PHE A 8 -6.59 9.46 2.38
C PHE A 8 -5.53 8.36 2.42
N ILE A 9 -4.36 8.62 1.88
CA ILE A 9 -3.24 7.68 1.80
C ILE A 9 -2.15 8.10 2.78
N LEU A 10 -1.87 7.30 3.81
CA LEU A 10 -0.69 7.43 4.66
C LEU A 10 0.35 6.40 4.21
N CYS A 11 1.54 6.83 3.80
CA CYS A 11 2.56 5.90 3.31
C CYS A 11 3.99 6.38 3.54
N GLU A 12 4.96 5.50 3.27
CA GLU A 12 6.37 5.78 3.55
C GLU A 12 6.94 6.92 2.71
N ASP A 13 6.63 6.97 1.42
CA ASP A 13 7.23 7.94 0.50
C ASP A 13 6.37 8.22 -0.75
N THR A 14 6.93 9.01 -1.67
CA THR A 14 6.28 9.39 -2.92
C THR A 14 6.04 8.21 -3.87
N VAL A 15 6.86 7.16 -3.83
CA VAL A 15 6.73 5.99 -4.71
C VAL A 15 5.44 5.26 -4.36
N HIS A 16 5.24 4.97 -3.06
CA HIS A 16 4.02 4.39 -2.53
C HIS A 16 2.78 5.24 -2.85
N TYR A 17 2.86 6.54 -2.56
CA TYR A 17 1.75 7.46 -2.79
C TYR A 17 1.32 7.47 -4.25
N HIS A 18 2.25 7.60 -5.19
CA HIS A 18 1.92 7.66 -6.61
C HIS A 18 1.40 6.33 -7.17
N PHE A 19 1.89 5.20 -6.65
CA PHE A 19 1.34 3.88 -7.00
C PHE A 19 -0.12 3.78 -6.57
N ALA A 20 -0.41 3.96 -5.27
CA ALA A 20 -1.75 3.78 -4.74
C ALA A 20 -2.74 4.83 -5.22
N ARG A 21 -2.31 6.10 -5.29
CA ARG A 21 -3.14 7.17 -5.87
C ARG A 21 -3.57 6.79 -7.28
N LYS A 22 -2.66 6.27 -8.10
CA LYS A 22 -3.02 5.87 -9.47
C LYS A 22 -3.91 4.64 -9.50
N TYR A 23 -3.68 3.67 -8.63
CA TYR A 23 -4.53 2.48 -8.54
C TYR A 23 -5.97 2.86 -8.16
N PHE A 24 -6.17 3.73 -7.16
CA PHE A 24 -7.50 4.19 -6.76
C PHE A 24 -8.15 5.11 -7.80
N GLU A 25 -7.39 5.92 -8.54
CA GLU A 25 -7.95 6.61 -9.72
C GLU A 25 -8.52 5.60 -10.75
N LEU A 26 -7.84 4.47 -10.96
CA LEU A 26 -8.29 3.43 -11.90
C LEU A 26 -9.46 2.60 -11.36
N LEU A 27 -9.66 2.55 -10.04
CA LEU A 27 -10.88 2.04 -9.41
C LEU A 27 -12.07 3.02 -9.54
N GLY A 28 -11.85 4.22 -10.10
CA GLY A 28 -12.90 5.19 -10.39
C GLY A 28 -13.05 6.31 -9.35
N PHE A 29 -12.20 6.38 -8.33
CA PHE A 29 -12.24 7.47 -7.35
C PHE A 29 -11.82 8.80 -7.99
N ASP A 30 -12.51 9.89 -7.62
CA ASP A 30 -12.17 11.23 -8.12
C ASP A 30 -10.77 11.63 -7.62
N LYS A 31 -9.84 11.85 -8.55
CA LYS A 31 -8.47 12.33 -8.30
C LYS A 31 -8.40 13.56 -7.39
N ARG A 32 -9.45 14.40 -7.36
CA ARG A 32 -9.54 15.61 -6.52
C ARG A 32 -9.86 15.29 -5.07
N LYS A 33 -10.46 14.13 -4.79
CA LYS A 33 -10.81 13.62 -3.46
C LYS A 33 -9.75 12.68 -2.88
N ILE A 34 -8.74 12.31 -3.66
CA ILE A 34 -7.57 11.57 -3.17
C ILE A 34 -6.54 12.54 -2.62
N ARG A 35 -6.16 12.34 -1.36
CA ARG A 35 -5.12 13.07 -0.64
C ARG A 35 -4.21 12.06 0.04
N GLY A 36 -3.05 12.52 0.49
CA GLY A 36 -2.17 11.66 1.27
C GLY A 36 -1.12 12.44 2.01
N ASP A 37 -0.50 11.74 2.96
CA ASP A 37 0.63 12.18 3.74
C ASP A 37 1.71 11.10 3.67
N TYR A 38 2.95 11.54 3.56
CA TYR A 38 4.10 10.65 3.41
C TYR A 38 5.36 11.37 3.85
N ASN A 39 6.39 10.61 4.20
CA ASN A 39 7.63 11.19 4.68
C ASN A 39 8.30 12.04 3.57
N PRO A 40 8.41 13.37 3.73
CA PRO A 40 9.09 14.20 2.74
C PRO A 40 10.60 13.95 2.86
N ARG A 41 11.23 13.47 1.78
CA ARG A 41 12.70 13.34 1.71
C ARG A 41 13.38 14.61 2.24
N GLY A 42 14.14 14.47 3.33
CA GLY A 42 14.95 15.55 3.91
C GLY A 42 14.32 16.39 5.02
N ARG A 43 13.10 16.10 5.51
CA ARG A 43 12.48 16.85 6.63
C ARG A 43 12.35 16.09 7.96
N SER A 44 12.49 14.76 7.97
CA SER A 44 12.41 13.98 9.21
C SER A 44 13.66 13.14 9.43
N SER A 45 14.13 13.11 10.67
CA SER A 45 15.19 12.24 11.17
C SER A 45 14.65 10.82 11.43
N GLY A 46 14.17 10.11 10.40
CA GLY A 46 13.58 8.77 10.59
C GLY A 46 13.24 8.05 9.28
N SER A 47 13.04 6.72 9.36
CA SER A 47 12.63 5.90 8.21
C SER A 47 11.16 6.15 7.84
N GLY A 48 10.77 5.82 6.60
CA GLY A 48 9.38 5.88 6.15
C GLY A 48 8.43 5.08 7.04
N ALA A 49 8.82 3.85 7.41
CA ALA A 49 8.06 3.03 8.35
C ALA A 49 7.80 3.72 9.70
N VAL A 50 8.80 4.40 10.29
CA VAL A 50 8.63 5.15 11.56
C VAL A 50 7.64 6.30 11.38
N PHE A 51 7.70 7.01 10.25
CA PHE A 51 6.73 8.04 9.91
C PHE A 51 5.30 7.47 9.89
N VAL A 52 5.08 6.37 9.17
CA VAL A 52 3.75 5.74 9.09
C VAL A 52 3.28 5.27 10.48
N GLN A 53 4.13 4.59 11.25
CA GLN A 53 3.79 4.08 12.58
C GLN A 53 3.44 5.17 13.59
N THR A 54 4.08 6.33 13.51
CA THR A 54 3.83 7.47 14.41
C THR A 54 2.58 8.25 14.04
N HIS A 55 2.19 8.25 12.76
CA HIS A 55 1.00 8.95 12.28
C HIS A 55 -0.25 8.07 12.23
N TYR A 56 -0.10 6.74 12.20
CA TYR A 56 -1.21 5.78 12.05
C TYR A 56 -2.35 6.02 13.05
N GLU A 57 -2.07 6.05 14.36
CA GLU A 57 -3.12 6.20 15.38
C GLU A 57 -3.86 7.54 15.27
N LYS A 58 -3.14 8.61 14.90
CA LYS A 58 -3.73 9.93 14.67
C LYS A 58 -4.69 9.89 13.49
N GLU A 59 -4.30 9.27 12.38
CA GLU A 59 -5.15 9.16 11.20
C GLU A 59 -6.35 8.23 11.42
N VAL A 60 -6.20 7.14 12.19
CA VAL A 60 -7.32 6.30 12.63
C VAL A 60 -8.30 7.10 13.50
N LYS A 61 -7.82 7.88 14.47
CA LYS A 61 -8.69 8.76 15.29
C LYS A 61 -9.40 9.80 14.42
N ALA A 62 -8.73 10.37 13.43
CA ALA A 62 -9.31 11.33 12.50
C ALA A 62 -10.31 10.69 11.52
N PHE A 63 -10.12 9.43 11.14
CA PHE A 63 -11.07 8.64 10.35
C PHE A 63 -12.35 8.42 11.16
N LYS A 64 -12.23 7.91 12.39
CA LYS A 64 -13.36 7.58 13.25
C LYS A 64 -14.18 8.79 13.69
N SER A 65 -13.53 9.92 13.96
CA SER A 65 -14.23 11.16 14.35
C SER A 65 -15.07 11.79 13.23
N LYS A 66 -14.86 11.37 11.97
CA LYS A 66 -15.62 11.85 10.80
C LYS A 66 -16.47 10.74 10.18
N ASN A 67 -17.09 9.91 11.02
CA ASN A 67 -17.97 8.81 10.61
C ASN A 67 -19.19 9.23 9.79
N TYR A 68 -19.53 10.53 9.78
CA TYR A 68 -20.58 11.11 8.92
C TYR A 68 -20.13 11.34 7.47
N LEU A 69 -18.83 11.25 7.19
CA LEU A 69 -18.27 11.34 5.84
C LEU A 69 -17.93 9.94 5.33
N GLU A 70 -18.25 9.67 4.07
CA GLU A 70 -17.72 8.49 3.38
C GLU A 70 -16.24 8.71 3.10
N ARG A 71 -15.40 8.00 3.86
CA ARG A 71 -13.94 8.11 3.77
C ARG A 71 -13.32 6.72 3.71
N ILE A 72 -12.16 6.66 3.07
CA ILE A 72 -11.29 5.49 3.02
C ILE A 72 -9.92 5.94 3.51
N LEU A 73 -9.35 5.22 4.48
CA LEU A 73 -7.98 5.39 4.94
C LEU A 73 -7.14 4.25 4.41
N ILE A 74 -6.12 4.56 3.63
CA ILE A 74 -5.18 3.59 3.07
C ILE A 74 -3.85 3.81 3.76
N ILE A 75 -3.30 2.75 4.33
CA ILE A 75 -1.97 2.70 4.92
C ILE A 75 -1.10 1.84 4.02
N ILE A 76 0.11 2.33 3.70
CA ILE A 76 1.09 1.54 2.95
C ILE A 76 2.42 1.60 3.67
N ILE A 77 2.90 0.43 4.08
CA ILE A 77 4.11 0.28 4.89
C ILE A 77 4.89 -0.95 4.43
N ASP A 78 6.18 -0.81 4.19
CA ASP A 78 7.04 -1.94 3.85
C ASP A 78 7.15 -2.83 5.10
N ASP A 79 6.88 -4.13 5.01
CA ASP A 79 6.86 -5.01 6.18
C ASP A 79 8.28 -5.30 6.71
N ASP A 80 9.26 -5.28 5.79
CA ASP A 80 10.66 -5.66 5.97
C ASP A 80 10.82 -6.89 6.90
N THR A 81 11.98 -7.07 7.53
CA THR A 81 12.16 -8.06 8.60
C THR A 81 11.56 -7.60 9.95
N LYS A 82 10.61 -6.65 9.95
CA LYS A 82 10.15 -5.96 11.17
C LYS A 82 8.66 -6.11 11.48
N ASP A 83 7.91 -6.83 10.65
CA ASP A 83 6.48 -7.12 10.89
C ASP A 83 5.68 -5.83 11.16
N ASN A 84 6.00 -4.79 10.38
CA ASN A 84 5.46 -3.46 10.53
C ASN A 84 3.93 -3.44 10.39
N ALA A 85 3.35 -4.25 9.52
CA ALA A 85 1.90 -4.36 9.36
C ALA A 85 1.25 -4.90 10.64
N ASN A 86 1.79 -5.97 11.23
CA ASN A 86 1.28 -6.53 12.49
C ASN A 86 1.36 -5.51 13.63
N ASN A 87 2.44 -4.71 13.69
CA ASN A 87 2.54 -3.61 14.66
C ASN A 87 1.40 -2.58 14.50
N LEU A 88 0.91 -2.32 13.28
CA LEU A 88 -0.26 -1.48 13.07
C LEU A 88 -1.55 -2.16 13.55
N TYR A 89 -1.75 -3.44 13.22
CA TYR A 89 -2.91 -4.21 13.67
C TYR A 89 -2.99 -4.31 15.21
N GLN A 90 -1.85 -4.44 15.90
CA GLN A 90 -1.79 -4.45 17.36
C GLN A 90 -2.20 -3.11 17.97
N LYS A 91 -1.86 -1.98 17.32
CA LYS A 91 -2.31 -0.64 17.74
C LYS A 91 -3.78 -0.42 17.48
N TYR A 92 -4.26 -0.87 16.31
CA TYR A 92 -5.66 -0.80 15.94
C TYR A 92 -5.98 -1.84 14.88
N ASN A 93 -6.87 -2.76 15.21
CA ASN A 93 -7.42 -3.74 14.28
C ASN A 93 -8.73 -3.20 13.67
N PRO A 94 -8.76 -2.85 12.37
CA PRO A 94 -9.97 -2.35 11.73
C PRO A 94 -11.14 -3.33 11.84
N LEU A 95 -12.34 -2.81 12.09
CA LEU A 95 -13.55 -3.62 12.03
C LEU A 95 -13.89 -3.99 10.58
N PRO A 96 -14.63 -5.09 10.33
CA PRO A 96 -14.97 -5.52 8.97
C PRO A 96 -15.67 -4.46 8.10
N ASN A 97 -16.38 -3.52 8.72
CA ASN A 97 -17.10 -2.42 8.05
C ASN A 97 -16.30 -1.11 8.01
N GLU A 98 -15.08 -1.07 8.53
CA GLU A 98 -14.22 0.09 8.45
C GLU A 98 -13.35 0.03 7.19
N ALA A 99 -13.47 1.08 6.36
CA ALA A 99 -12.64 1.26 5.17
C ALA A 99 -11.23 1.78 5.53
N ILE A 100 -10.57 1.10 6.48
CA ILE A 100 -9.16 1.27 6.82
C ILE A 100 -8.41 0.07 6.24
N LEU A 101 -7.57 0.32 5.24
CA LEU A 101 -6.88 -0.70 4.45
C LEU A 101 -5.38 -0.63 4.71
N ILE A 102 -4.72 -1.75 4.97
CA ILE A 102 -3.29 -1.83 5.26
C ILE A 102 -2.61 -2.68 4.18
N PHE A 103 -1.92 -2.01 3.26
CA PHE A 103 -1.11 -2.65 2.25
C PHE A 103 0.33 -2.76 2.74
N SER A 104 0.88 -3.97 2.70
CA SER A 104 2.25 -4.19 3.17
C SER A 104 3.07 -5.05 2.22
N PRO A 105 3.84 -4.43 1.31
CA PRO A 105 4.86 -5.13 0.53
C PRO A 105 5.91 -5.74 1.47
N VAL A 106 6.34 -6.98 1.23
CA VAL A 106 7.17 -7.73 2.21
C VAL A 106 8.51 -7.06 2.54
N ARG A 107 9.21 -6.49 1.56
CA ARG A 107 10.47 -5.76 1.80
C ARG A 107 10.44 -4.33 1.32
N ASN A 108 9.86 -4.12 0.15
CA ASN A 108 9.60 -2.81 -0.40
C ASN A 108 8.54 -2.86 -1.50
N ILE A 109 7.91 -1.73 -1.81
CA ILE A 109 6.97 -1.63 -2.94
C ILE A 109 7.58 -2.06 -4.29
N GLU A 110 8.90 -1.93 -4.46
CA GLU A 110 9.58 -2.40 -5.67
C GLU A 110 9.53 -3.92 -5.84
N SER A 111 9.30 -4.69 -4.78
CA SER A 111 9.01 -6.13 -4.89
C SER A 111 7.73 -6.39 -5.69
N TRP A 112 6.67 -5.60 -5.48
CA TRP A 112 5.47 -5.66 -6.31
C TRP A 112 5.76 -5.24 -7.73
N PHE A 113 6.60 -4.22 -7.93
CA PHE A 113 6.99 -3.81 -9.28
C PHE A 113 7.69 -4.93 -10.03
N CYS A 114 8.56 -5.71 -9.36
CA CYS A 114 9.21 -6.88 -9.91
C CYS A 114 8.20 -7.95 -10.39
N TYR A 115 7.22 -8.29 -9.56
CA TYR A 115 6.15 -9.20 -9.96
C TYR A 115 5.33 -8.65 -11.13
N ILE A 116 4.95 -7.37 -11.07
CA ILE A 116 4.13 -6.72 -12.10
C ILE A 116 4.88 -6.65 -13.44
N ASP A 117 6.21 -6.47 -13.41
CA ASP A 117 7.04 -6.37 -14.61
C ASP A 117 7.23 -7.72 -15.29
N ASP A 118 7.71 -8.71 -14.53
CA ASP A 118 8.24 -9.98 -15.06
C ASP A 118 7.34 -11.19 -14.80
N GLY A 119 6.28 -11.05 -13.98
CA GLY A 119 5.48 -12.18 -13.50
C GLY A 119 6.20 -13.05 -12.46
N ASN A 120 7.33 -12.58 -11.91
CA ASN A 120 8.12 -13.34 -10.96
C ASN A 120 7.39 -13.49 -9.61
N ALA A 121 6.90 -14.69 -9.31
CA ALA A 121 6.15 -14.99 -8.09
C ALA A 121 7.02 -15.13 -6.83
N ILE A 122 8.32 -15.41 -6.97
CA ILE A 122 9.23 -15.71 -5.85
C ILE A 122 9.89 -14.45 -5.26
N ILE A 123 9.29 -13.26 -5.48
CA ILE A 123 9.81 -11.96 -5.00
C ILE A 123 9.78 -11.82 -3.46
N GLU A 124 9.07 -12.71 -2.77
CA GLU A 124 8.97 -12.77 -1.31
C GLU A 124 9.83 -13.88 -0.70
N ASP A 125 10.38 -14.78 -1.52
CA ASP A 125 11.16 -15.91 -1.07
C ASP A 125 12.51 -15.45 -0.54
N LYS A 126 12.96 -16.04 0.56
CA LYS A 126 14.27 -15.75 1.13
C LYS A 126 15.39 -16.30 0.25
N ASP A 127 16.44 -15.52 0.08
CA ASP A 127 17.69 -15.96 -0.55
C ASP A 127 18.44 -16.98 0.32
N ASN A 128 19.57 -17.47 -0.18
CA ASN A 128 20.44 -18.43 0.53
C ASN A 128 20.97 -17.90 1.88
N ASN A 129 20.90 -16.59 2.11
CA ASN A 129 21.31 -15.94 3.36
C ASN A 129 20.11 -15.67 4.28
N GLY A 130 18.91 -16.11 3.93
CA GLY A 130 17.68 -15.91 4.69
C GLY A 130 17.05 -14.53 4.53
N ASN A 131 17.47 -13.74 3.54
CA ASN A 131 16.98 -12.37 3.31
C ASN A 131 15.96 -12.34 2.16
N VAL A 132 14.87 -11.59 2.34
CA VAL A 132 13.96 -11.27 1.22
C VAL A 132 14.68 -10.36 0.21
N PRO A 133 14.60 -10.57 -1.10
CA PRO A 133 15.31 -9.74 -2.08
C PRO A 133 14.93 -8.26 -2.08
N ASP A 134 15.93 -7.38 -2.27
CA ASP A 134 15.72 -5.93 -2.38
C ASP A 134 15.69 -5.48 -3.85
N TYR A 135 14.57 -4.91 -4.28
CA TYR A 135 14.39 -4.45 -5.66
C TYR A 135 14.54 -2.92 -5.86
N LYS A 136 14.91 -2.16 -4.81
CA LYS A 136 15.01 -0.69 -4.89
C LYS A 136 15.97 -0.21 -5.98
N SER A 137 17.12 -0.87 -6.13
CA SER A 137 18.13 -0.49 -7.12
C SER A 137 17.61 -0.67 -8.56
N ARG A 138 16.89 -1.76 -8.82
CA ARG A 138 16.30 -2.09 -10.12
C ARG A 138 15.26 -1.06 -10.56
N TYR A 139 14.48 -0.52 -9.62
CA TYR A 139 13.34 0.35 -9.91
C TYR A 139 13.52 1.81 -9.48
N ARG A 140 14.76 2.24 -9.19
CA ARG A 140 15.08 3.59 -8.67
C ARG A 140 14.49 4.76 -9.46
N ASN A 141 14.43 4.64 -10.80
CA ASN A 141 13.91 5.68 -11.71
C ASN A 141 12.58 5.29 -12.36
N SER A 142 11.92 4.28 -11.81
CA SER A 142 10.70 3.75 -12.36
C SER A 142 9.53 4.71 -12.13
N LYS A 143 8.45 4.52 -12.90
CA LYS A 143 7.22 5.33 -12.78
C LYS A 143 6.17 4.51 -12.03
N PRO A 144 5.89 4.79 -10.74
CA PRO A 144 4.95 3.99 -9.94
C PRO A 144 3.56 3.88 -10.58
N THR A 145 3.15 4.95 -11.28
CA THR A 145 1.87 5.00 -12.00
C THR A 145 1.78 4.02 -13.17
N ALA A 146 2.90 3.59 -13.76
CA ALA A 146 2.92 2.58 -14.82
C ALA A 146 2.61 1.19 -14.24
N PHE A 147 3.21 0.82 -13.11
CA PHE A 147 2.92 -0.43 -12.42
C PHE A 147 1.48 -0.49 -11.91
N ALA A 148 0.95 0.61 -11.37
CA ALA A 148 -0.45 0.66 -10.96
C ALA A 148 -1.41 0.41 -12.14
N LYS A 149 -1.11 0.96 -13.32
CA LYS A 149 -1.88 0.70 -14.55
C LYS A 149 -1.78 -0.76 -14.98
N LYS A 150 -0.56 -1.30 -15.06
CA LYS A 150 -0.32 -2.69 -15.47
C LYS A 150 -1.02 -3.66 -14.51
N LEU A 151 -0.88 -3.47 -13.21
CA LEU A 151 -1.57 -4.28 -12.20
C LEU A 151 -3.10 -4.24 -12.41
N LYS A 152 -3.71 -3.06 -12.52
CA LYS A 152 -5.17 -2.96 -12.60
C LYS A 152 -5.77 -3.39 -13.95
N ASN A 153 -5.07 -3.10 -15.05
CA ASN A 153 -5.63 -3.22 -16.40
C ASN A 153 -5.16 -4.47 -17.15
N GLU A 154 -4.08 -5.10 -16.71
CA GLU A 154 -3.52 -6.28 -17.39
C GLU A 154 -3.55 -7.51 -16.48
N ILE A 155 -3.16 -7.36 -15.21
CA ILE A 155 -3.04 -8.48 -14.27
C ILE A 155 -4.39 -8.78 -13.60
N CYS A 156 -5.02 -7.79 -12.96
CA CYS A 156 -6.25 -7.97 -12.19
C CYS A 156 -7.54 -7.91 -13.03
N LEU A 157 -7.50 -8.31 -14.31
CA LEU A 157 -8.69 -8.29 -15.19
C LEU A 157 -9.78 -9.25 -14.70
N ASN A 158 -9.37 -10.45 -14.26
CA ASN A 158 -10.25 -11.51 -13.77
C ASN A 158 -10.00 -11.83 -12.29
N GLY A 159 -9.46 -10.87 -11.55
CA GLY A 159 -8.88 -11.11 -10.23
C GLY A 159 -7.37 -11.30 -10.29
N LEU A 160 -6.73 -11.32 -9.12
CA LEU A 160 -5.29 -11.53 -8.99
C LEU A 160 -4.96 -13.02 -9.24
N PRO A 161 -3.93 -13.36 -10.03
CA PRO A 161 -3.54 -14.76 -10.25
C PRO A 161 -3.22 -15.49 -8.94
N GLU A 162 -3.56 -16.78 -8.86
CA GLU A 162 -3.33 -17.58 -7.64
C GLU A 162 -1.85 -17.62 -7.24
N ASN A 163 -0.95 -17.66 -8.23
CA ASN A 163 0.50 -17.64 -8.02
C ASN A 163 1.07 -16.24 -7.74
N ALA A 164 0.25 -15.20 -7.57
CA ALA A 164 0.73 -13.89 -7.20
C ALA A 164 1.34 -13.89 -5.78
N PRO A 165 2.25 -12.95 -5.50
CA PRO A 165 2.83 -12.78 -4.16
C PRO A 165 1.78 -12.67 -3.06
N SER A 166 2.10 -13.23 -1.89
CA SER A 166 1.15 -13.28 -0.76
C SER A 166 0.78 -11.90 -0.24
N SER A 167 1.70 -10.93 -0.28
CA SER A 167 1.40 -9.55 0.09
C SER A 167 0.40 -8.86 -0.85
N LEU A 168 0.39 -9.23 -2.14
CA LEU A 168 -0.62 -8.74 -3.09
C LEU A 168 -1.99 -9.39 -2.82
N HIS A 169 -2.03 -10.69 -2.53
CA HIS A 169 -3.26 -11.36 -2.10
C HIS A 169 -3.84 -10.73 -0.84
N ARG A 170 -3.00 -10.43 0.16
CA ARG A 170 -3.42 -9.68 1.36
C ARG A 170 -4.00 -8.32 1.00
N ALA A 171 -3.34 -7.57 0.12
CA ALA A 171 -3.86 -6.28 -0.34
C ALA A 171 -5.20 -6.42 -1.08
N CYS A 172 -5.44 -7.51 -1.81
CA CYS A 172 -6.76 -7.82 -2.38
C CYS A 172 -7.80 -8.07 -1.28
N SER A 173 -7.48 -8.85 -0.25
CA SER A 173 -8.39 -9.07 0.89
C SER A 173 -8.73 -7.78 1.65
N GLU A 174 -7.81 -6.82 1.71
CA GLU A 174 -8.09 -5.50 2.24
C GLU A 174 -9.12 -4.75 1.36
N LEU A 175 -8.98 -4.83 0.03
CA LEU A 175 -9.89 -4.19 -0.92
C LEU A 175 -11.32 -4.75 -0.85
N ASP A 176 -11.51 -6.00 -0.42
CA ASP A 176 -12.84 -6.62 -0.24
C ASP A 176 -13.70 -5.90 0.81
N ARG A 177 -13.11 -5.02 1.65
CA ARG A 177 -13.84 -4.17 2.60
C ARG A 177 -14.46 -2.89 2.00
N LEU A 178 -14.39 -2.68 0.67
CA LEU A 178 -14.88 -1.47 -0.03
C LEU A 178 -16.17 -1.64 -0.85
#